data_AF-A0AAU8DJU9-F1
#
_entry.id   AF-A0AAU8DJU9-F1
#
_cell.length_a   1.000
_cell.length_b   1.000
_cell.length_c   1.000
_cell.angle_alpha   90.00
_cell.angle_beta   90.00
_cell.angle_gamma   90.00
#
_symmetry.space_group_name_H-M   'P 1'
#
loop_
_entity.id
_entity.type
_entity.pdbx_description
1 polymer ?
#
loop_
_entity_poly.entity_id
_entity_poly.type
_entity_poly.pdbx_seq_one_letter_code
_entity_poly.pdbx_strand_id
1 'polypeptide(L)'
;MMAAPALYEIVRQHAEMAAFLWSLYDYNLLHPGENPEMDEERMSRVVDRLEAHLDGLRVAGKDGLKIAVEMYVQFPERGELFVVRMLNYASDTRIKELNLDKVRSYLDRHVQDA
;
A
#
# COMPACT_ATOMS: atom_id res chain seq x y z
N MET A 1 -10.27 11.08 25.04
CA MET A 1 -9.91 12.21 24.15
C MET A 1 -10.65 12.04 22.84
N MET A 2 -11.19 13.11 22.25
CA MET A 2 -11.73 13.05 20.88
C MET A 2 -10.55 13.00 19.90
N ALA A 3 -10.61 12.12 18.90
CA ALA A 3 -9.61 12.08 17.84
C ALA A 3 -9.66 13.40 17.05
N ALA A 4 -8.49 13.93 16.69
CA ALA A 4 -8.42 15.10 15.82
C ALA A 4 -9.02 14.74 14.44
N PRO A 5 -9.74 15.67 13.78
CA PRO A 5 -10.28 15.41 12.45
C PRO A 5 -9.15 15.11 11.47
N ALA A 6 -9.33 14.08 10.64
CA ALA A 6 -8.39 13.74 9.59
C ALA A 6 -8.31 14.86 8.54
N LEU A 7 -7.09 15.22 8.15
CA LEU A 7 -6.86 16.11 7.01
C LEU A 7 -7.00 15.28 5.74
N TYR A 8 -8.19 15.26 5.14
CA TYR A 8 -8.56 14.39 4.03
C TYR A 8 -7.47 14.29 2.94
N GLU A 9 -7.02 15.43 2.40
CA GLU A 9 -6.01 15.44 1.33
C GLU A 9 -4.67 14.82 1.75
N ILE A 10 -4.25 15.02 3.01
CA ILE A 10 -3.01 14.43 3.51
C ILE A 10 -3.15 12.91 3.61
N VAL A 11 -4.27 12.43 4.18
CA VAL A 11 -4.52 11.00 4.32
C VAL A 11 -4.70 10.33 2.95
N ARG A 12 -5.34 11.02 2.00
CA ARG A 12 -5.47 10.58 0.60
C ARG A 12 -4.11 10.41 -0.06
N GLN A 13 -3.19 11.36 0.12
CA GLN A 13 -1.82 11.24 -0.38
C GLN A 13 -1.07 10.05 0.23
N HIS A 14 -1.33 9.68 1.49
CA HIS A 14 -0.77 8.46 2.05
C HIS A 14 -1.28 7.20 1.32
N ALA A 15 -2.57 7.14 0.98
CA ALA A 15 -3.13 6.03 0.21
C ALA A 15 -2.53 5.95 -1.20
N GLU A 16 -2.47 7.06 -1.91
CA GLU A 16 -1.86 7.16 -3.24
C GLU A 16 -0.40 6.72 -3.24
N MET A 17 0.40 7.29 -2.32
CA MET A 17 1.83 6.98 -2.26
C MET A 17 2.09 5.53 -1.85
N ALA A 18 1.26 4.96 -0.97
CA ALA A 18 1.36 3.54 -0.63
C ALA A 18 1.05 2.64 -1.83
N ALA A 19 -0.02 2.92 -2.59
CA ALA A 19 -0.37 2.16 -3.79
C ALA A 19 0.73 2.24 -4.86
N PHE A 20 1.28 3.43 -5.09
CA PHE A 20 2.39 3.65 -6.02
C PHE A 20 3.65 2.89 -5.60
N LEU A 21 4.07 3.03 -4.33
CA LEU A 21 5.30 2.39 -3.84
C LEU A 21 5.19 0.86 -3.83
N TRP A 22 4.00 0.31 -3.56
CA TRP A 22 3.76 -1.13 -3.74
C TRP A 22 3.97 -1.55 -5.19
N SER A 23 3.38 -0.82 -6.14
CA SER A 23 3.50 -1.14 -7.57
C SER A 23 4.96 -1.06 -8.04
N LEU A 24 5.71 -0.06 -7.58
CA LEU A 24 7.14 0.06 -7.85
C LEU A 24 7.94 -1.11 -7.25
N TYR A 25 7.66 -1.49 -6.00
CA TYR A 25 8.31 -2.61 -5.33
C TYR A 25 8.04 -3.93 -6.04
N ASP A 26 6.76 -4.23 -6.34
CA ASP A 26 6.34 -5.45 -7.00
C ASP A 26 6.94 -5.57 -8.40
N TYR A 27 6.96 -4.48 -9.17
CA TYR A 27 7.56 -4.44 -10.50
C TYR A 27 9.05 -4.80 -10.46
N ASN A 28 9.85 -4.14 -9.60
CA ASN A 28 11.29 -4.39 -9.57
C ASN A 28 11.64 -5.82 -9.11
N LEU A 29 10.78 -6.44 -8.29
CA LEU A 29 10.94 -7.86 -7.92
C LEU A 29 10.63 -8.82 -9.07
N LEU A 30 9.66 -8.48 -9.92
CA LEU A 30 9.29 -9.30 -11.09
C LEU A 30 10.25 -9.11 -12.27
N HIS A 31 10.96 -7.98 -12.30
CA HIS A 31 11.83 -7.56 -13.39
C HIS A 31 13.28 -7.32 -12.92
N PRO A 32 13.96 -8.32 -12.34
CA PRO A 32 15.29 -8.14 -11.80
C PRO A 32 16.28 -7.78 -12.91
N GLY A 33 17.04 -6.70 -12.70
CA GLY A 33 18.09 -6.23 -13.62
C GLY A 33 17.63 -5.25 -14.70
N GLU A 34 16.32 -5.01 -14.88
CA GLU A 34 15.83 -3.97 -15.80
C GLU A 34 16.14 -2.55 -15.30
N ASN A 35 16.24 -2.37 -13.98
CA ASN A 35 16.69 -1.14 -13.36
C ASN A 35 17.94 -1.39 -12.50
N PRO A 36 19.16 -1.28 -13.08
CA PRO A 36 20.41 -1.53 -12.35
C PRO A 36 20.64 -0.58 -11.18
N GLU A 37 20.01 0.61 -11.18
CA GLU A 37 20.09 1.52 -10.04
C GLU A 37 19.24 1.07 -8.86
N MET A 38 18.23 0.21 -9.09
CA MET A 38 17.37 -0.32 -8.04
C MET A 38 18.06 -1.50 -7.33
N ASP A 39 19.13 -1.20 -6.62
CA ASP A 39 19.83 -2.15 -5.77
C ASP A 39 19.03 -2.50 -4.49
N GLU A 40 19.56 -3.44 -3.70
CA GLU A 40 18.94 -3.92 -2.46
C GLU A 40 18.69 -2.77 -1.46
N GLU A 41 19.61 -1.80 -1.38
CA GLU A 41 19.50 -0.66 -0.46
C GLU A 41 18.35 0.27 -0.89
N ARG A 42 18.22 0.53 -2.19
CA ARG A 42 17.09 1.30 -2.74
C ARG A 42 15.77 0.55 -2.58
N MET A 43 15.75 -0.77 -2.80
CA MET A 43 14.56 -1.58 -2.55
C MET A 43 14.13 -1.51 -1.08
N SER A 44 15.07 -1.59 -0.13
CA SER A 44 14.77 -1.40 1.30
C SER A 44 14.16 -0.03 1.58
N ARG A 45 14.69 1.04 0.98
CA ARG A 45 14.14 2.40 1.12
C ARG A 45 12.73 2.54 0.56
N VAL A 46 12.39 1.83 -0.51
CA VAL A 46 11.02 1.78 -1.04
C VAL A 46 10.09 1.13 -0.02
N VAL A 47 10.51 -0.01 0.56
CA VAL A 47 9.73 -0.71 1.60
C VAL A 47 9.53 0.17 2.83
N ASP A 48 10.58 0.83 3.32
CA ASP A 48 10.49 1.72 4.50
C ASP A 48 9.50 2.87 4.27
N ARG A 49 9.53 3.49 3.08
CA ARG A 49 8.58 4.54 2.72
C ARG A 49 7.16 4.02 2.60
N LEU A 50 6.99 2.83 2.02
CA LEU A 50 5.68 2.20 1.88
C LEU A 50 5.08 1.89 3.26
N GLU A 51 5.86 1.32 4.18
CA GLU A 51 5.47 1.11 5.57
C GLU A 51 5.07 2.42 6.26
N ALA A 52 5.86 3.49 6.09
CA ALA A 52 5.55 4.78 6.69
C ALA A 52 4.20 5.34 6.19
N HIS A 53 3.87 5.15 4.90
CA HIS A 53 2.57 5.56 4.39
C HIS A 53 1.41 4.71 4.91
N LEU A 54 1.59 3.38 4.99
CA LEU A 54 0.62 2.48 5.62
C LEU A 54 0.41 2.81 7.10
N ASP A 55 1.48 3.11 7.84
CA ASP A 55 1.42 3.51 9.25
C ASP A 55 0.65 4.84 9.41
N GLY A 56 0.84 5.80 8.50
CA GLY A 56 0.04 7.03 8.45
C GLY A 56 -1.47 6.77 8.28
N LEU A 57 -1.84 5.84 7.40
CA LEU A 57 -3.23 5.42 7.21
C LEU A 57 -3.80 4.69 8.44
N ARG A 58 -2.99 3.83 9.08
CA ARG A 58 -3.38 3.16 10.34
C ARG A 58 -3.61 4.17 11.47
N VAL A 59 -2.78 5.20 11.57
CA VAL A 59 -2.97 6.31 12.53
C VAL A 59 -4.27 7.08 12.26
N ALA A 60 -4.64 7.27 10.99
CA ALA A 60 -5.93 7.86 10.60
C ALA A 60 -7.14 6.93 10.86
N GLY A 61 -6.92 5.68 11.29
CA GLY A 61 -7.96 4.75 11.72
C GLY A 61 -9.04 4.51 10.67
N LYS A 62 -10.30 4.70 11.05
CA LYS A 62 -11.46 4.46 10.17
C LYS A 62 -11.47 5.39 8.96
N ASP A 63 -11.01 6.63 9.12
CA ASP A 63 -10.93 7.60 8.03
C ASP A 63 -9.85 7.17 7.01
N GLY A 64 -8.73 6.65 7.50
CA GLY A 64 -7.68 6.07 6.64
C GLY A 64 -8.19 4.92 5.78
N LEU A 65 -8.93 3.98 6.38
CA LEU A 65 -9.54 2.88 5.63
C LEU A 65 -10.61 3.37 4.64
N LYS A 66 -11.48 4.29 5.07
CA LYS A 66 -12.52 4.86 4.20
C LYS A 66 -11.91 5.51 2.96
N ILE A 67 -10.89 6.35 3.15
CA ILE A 67 -10.21 7.05 2.06
C ILE A 67 -9.50 6.05 1.13
N ALA A 68 -8.85 5.02 1.68
CA ALA A 68 -8.24 3.97 0.86
C ALA A 68 -9.28 3.21 -0.01
N VAL A 69 -10.47 2.95 0.52
CA VAL A 69 -11.57 2.36 -0.24
C VAL A 69 -12.10 3.31 -1.31
N GLU A 70 -12.26 4.60 -1.01
CA GLU A 70 -12.65 5.61 -2.01
C GLU A 70 -11.64 5.68 -3.16
N MET A 71 -10.34 5.61 -2.84
CA MET A 71 -9.27 5.55 -3.84
C MET A 71 -9.36 4.29 -4.70
N TYR A 72 -9.63 3.12 -4.10
CA TYR A 72 -9.80 1.87 -4.86
C TYR A 72 -11.03 1.88 -5.77
N VAL A 73 -12.15 2.45 -5.31
CA VAL A 73 -13.35 2.64 -6.15
C VAL A 73 -13.06 3.58 -7.33
N GLN A 74 -12.25 4.62 -7.12
CA GLN A 74 -11.89 5.56 -8.18
C GLN A 74 -10.85 4.96 -9.16
N PHE A 75 -9.91 4.18 -8.63
CA PHE A 75 -8.79 3.58 -9.36
C PHE A 75 -8.68 2.09 -8.96
N PRO A 76 -9.42 1.20 -9.63
CA PRO A 76 -9.46 -0.22 -9.29
C PRO A 76 -8.22 -0.96 -9.82
N GLU A 77 -7.05 -0.61 -9.29
CA GLU A 77 -5.77 -1.23 -9.62
C GLU A 77 -5.18 -2.00 -8.43
N ARG A 78 -4.12 -2.78 -8.71
CA ARG A 78 -3.54 -3.73 -7.74
C ARG A 78 -2.97 -2.99 -6.52
N GLY A 79 -2.45 -1.77 -6.71
CA GLY A 79 -1.88 -0.95 -5.65
C GLY A 79 -2.91 -0.50 -4.63
N GLU A 80 -4.03 0.02 -5.10
CA GLU A 80 -5.12 0.52 -4.25
C GLU A 80 -5.76 -0.64 -3.49
N LEU A 81 -6.02 -1.77 -4.16
CA LEU A 81 -6.52 -2.97 -3.48
C LEU A 81 -5.53 -3.50 -2.43
N PHE A 82 -4.22 -3.47 -2.73
CA PHE A 82 -3.19 -3.84 -1.77
C PHE A 82 -3.27 -2.99 -0.49
N VAL A 83 -3.39 -1.67 -0.63
CA VAL A 83 -3.53 -0.74 0.51
C VAL A 83 -4.78 -1.07 1.33
N VAL A 84 -5.94 -1.21 0.69
CA VAL A 84 -7.20 -1.58 1.37
C VAL A 84 -7.04 -2.89 2.15
N ARG A 85 -6.36 -3.87 1.57
CA ARG A 85 -6.18 -5.18 2.21
C ARG A 85 -5.21 -5.12 3.38
N MET A 86 -4.13 -4.34 3.29
CA MET A 86 -3.18 -4.11 4.38
C MET A 86 -3.82 -3.40 5.57
N LEU A 87 -4.77 -2.48 5.34
CA LEU A 87 -5.49 -1.79 6.43
C LEU A 87 -6.55 -2.67 7.11
N ASN A 88 -7.08 -3.67 6.40
CA ASN A 88 -8.04 -4.63 6.95
C ASN A 88 -7.37 -5.87 7.57
N TYR A 89 -6.08 -6.08 7.31
CA TYR A 89 -5.31 -7.18 7.90
C TYR A 89 -4.73 -6.74 9.27
N ALA A 90 -4.21 -7.68 10.05
CA ALA A 90 -3.70 -7.40 11.39
C ALA A 90 -2.73 -6.19 11.39
N SER A 91 -2.87 -5.30 12.37
CA SER A 91 -2.23 -3.97 12.40
C SER A 91 -0.71 -4.01 12.28
N ASP A 92 -0.09 -5.12 12.67
CA ASP A 92 1.37 -5.21 12.85
C ASP A 92 2.06 -5.97 11.72
N THR A 93 1.32 -6.48 10.71
CA THR A 93 1.94 -7.19 9.59
C THR A 93 2.78 -6.23 8.75
N ARG A 94 4.05 -6.58 8.61
CA ARG A 94 5.03 -5.85 7.79
C ARG A 94 5.18 -6.49 6.41
N ILE A 95 5.57 -5.70 5.42
CA ILE A 95 5.77 -6.12 4.03
C ILE A 95 6.79 -7.24 3.90
N LYS A 96 7.87 -7.18 4.68
CA LYS A 96 8.90 -8.21 4.73
C LYS A 96 8.40 -9.58 5.21
N GLU A 97 7.24 -9.63 5.85
CA GLU A 97 6.63 -10.84 6.40
C GLU A 97 5.58 -11.43 5.44
N LEU A 98 5.28 -10.73 4.34
CA LEU A 98 4.27 -11.15 3.38
C LEU A 98 4.77 -12.30 2.53
N ASN A 99 3.87 -13.26 2.28
CA ASN A 99 4.04 -14.20 1.18
C ASN A 99 3.58 -13.50 -0.12
N LEU A 100 4.53 -12.99 -0.90
CA LEU A 100 4.23 -12.17 -2.08
C LEU A 100 3.43 -12.93 -3.16
N ASP A 101 3.64 -14.23 -3.32
CA ASP A 101 2.88 -15.02 -4.30
C ASP A 101 1.40 -15.12 -3.91
N LYS A 102 1.12 -15.31 -2.62
CA LYS A 102 -0.26 -15.27 -2.09
C LYS A 102 -0.88 -13.89 -2.23
N VAL A 103 -0.10 -12.83 -1.97
CA VAL A 103 -0.56 -11.44 -2.14
C VAL A 103 -0.93 -11.19 -3.60
N ARG A 104 -0.02 -11.43 -4.55
CA ARG A 104 -0.28 -11.28 -5.99
C ARG A 104 -1.51 -12.06 -6.45
N SER A 105 -1.57 -13.34 -6.06
CA SER A 105 -2.72 -14.21 -6.37
C SER A 105 -4.04 -13.67 -5.81
N TYR A 106 -4.02 -13.05 -4.64
CA TYR A 106 -5.19 -12.40 -4.06
C TYR A 106 -5.58 -11.15 -4.87
N LEU A 107 -4.61 -10.27 -5.16
CA LEU A 107 -4.85 -9.03 -5.90
C LEU A 107 -5.41 -9.34 -7.30
N ASP A 108 -4.81 -10.27 -8.04
CA ASP A 108 -5.23 -10.61 -9.40
C ASP A 108 -6.67 -11.15 -9.46
N ARG A 109 -7.13 -11.82 -8.39
CA ARG A 109 -8.50 -12.34 -8.30
C ARG A 109 -9.55 -11.28 -7.96
N HIS A 110 -9.18 -10.20 -7.28
CA HIS A 110 -10.16 -9.30 -6.66
C HIS A 110 -10.01 -7.83 -7.10
N VAL A 111 -9.00 -7.49 -7.90
CA VAL A 111 -8.72 -6.09 -8.32
C VAL A 111 -9.85 -5.43 -9.11
N GLN A 112 -10.83 -6.20 -9.58
CA GLN A 112 -12.01 -5.68 -10.30
C GLN A 112 -13.28 -5.68 -9.44
N ASP A 113 -13.18 -6.00 -8.15
CA ASP A 113 -14.33 -6.11 -7.23
C ASP A 113 -14.73 -4.76 -6.60
N ALA A 114 -14.24 -3.64 -7.15
CA ALA A 114 -14.43 -2.29 -6.63
C ALA A 114 -15.89 -1.80 -6.69
#